data_AF-A0A2S2PVQ6-F1
#
_entry.id   AF-A0A2S2PVQ6-F1
#
_cell.length_a   1.000
_cell.length_b   1.000
_cell.length_c   1.000
_cell.angle_alpha   90.00
_cell.angle_beta   90.00
_cell.angle_gamma   90.00
#
_symmetry.space_group_name_H-M   'P 1'
#
loop_
_entity.id
_entity.type
_entity.pdbx_description
1 polymer ?
#
loop_
_entity_poly.entity_id
_entity_poly.type
_entity_poly.pdbx_seq_one_letter_code
_entity_poly.pdbx_strand_id
1 'polypeptide(L)'
;MNAMMFTIGMFPYVCAAMLPVFFNPSVTSKVLRDFAGIGRNDSQKPMLAVYKLPTRTKQNAITACLCAYTILQLFLPYSHFITQGYNGWRNGLYGYSWDMMVYNIDVAKIQVKVVDHARREYFFLDPHSWTDNVKWALHGDMLPQFAECVATNMPDRSANMSVRMDVWGSLNGRFHQRLVDPKADLLHAHWSPWSPAPWLMPLMQHLDRWRPWIVDTKRKTNENLLFFADFPGMTVTNDDYMPNATATTLAVLEGAVAVRELRDDGGEPVRLVSGEAVEVTGRHAVTTVSATPSCSVYAAESTDADTEDGHRGGGVDSRPGCSDACYAFAFDAIKAAFSAIFRI
;
A
#
# COMPACT_ATOMS: atom_id res chain seq x y z
N MET A 1 -4.46 -12.56 26.70
CA MET A 1 -3.03 -12.17 26.55
C MET A 1 -2.68 -11.88 25.09
N ASN A 2 -2.74 -12.86 24.17
CA ASN A 2 -2.45 -12.59 22.74
C ASN A 2 -3.28 -11.46 22.12
N ALA A 3 -4.58 -11.37 22.41
CA ALA A 3 -5.44 -10.28 21.92
C ALA A 3 -5.09 -8.88 22.46
N MET A 4 -4.36 -8.80 23.58
CA MET A 4 -3.94 -7.54 24.21
C MET A 4 -2.51 -7.17 23.84
N MET A 5 -1.65 -8.17 23.59
CA MET A 5 -0.25 -7.96 23.19
C MET A 5 -0.08 -7.78 21.68
N PHE A 6 -0.92 -8.43 20.86
CA PHE A 6 -0.81 -8.40 19.42
C PHE A 6 -2.11 -7.86 18.80
N THR A 7 -2.02 -6.76 18.05
CA THR A 7 -3.11 -6.15 17.28
C THR A 7 -3.38 -6.91 15.97
N ILE A 8 -3.47 -8.25 16.02
CA ILE A 8 -3.72 -9.13 14.86
C ILE A 8 -5.25 -9.32 14.66
N GLY A 9 -6.05 -8.31 15.04
CA GLY A 9 -7.50 -8.28 14.84
C GLY A 9 -8.24 -9.51 15.41
N MET A 10 -9.06 -10.15 14.59
CA MET A 10 -9.95 -11.25 15.01
C MET A 10 -9.23 -12.58 15.31
N PHE A 11 -7.96 -12.74 14.90
CA PHE A 11 -7.24 -14.01 14.97
C PHE A 11 -7.28 -14.67 16.36
N PRO A 12 -6.96 -13.98 17.47
CA PRO A 12 -6.97 -14.60 18.80
C PRO A 12 -8.35 -15.10 19.21
N TYR A 13 -9.42 -14.41 18.80
CA TYR A 13 -10.79 -14.77 19.12
C TYR A 13 -11.26 -15.99 18.32
N VAL A 14 -10.91 -16.05 17.03
CA VAL A 14 -11.21 -17.22 16.17
C VAL A 14 -10.49 -18.46 16.68
N CYS A 15 -9.20 -18.34 17.03
CA CYS A 15 -8.46 -19.46 17.63
C CYS A 15 -9.10 -19.93 18.94
N ALA A 16 -9.51 -19.00 19.81
CA ALA A 16 -10.20 -19.34 21.05
C ALA A 16 -11.54 -20.06 20.80
N ALA A 17 -12.32 -19.61 19.81
CA ALA A 17 -13.57 -20.26 19.42
C ALA A 17 -13.38 -21.65 18.79
N MET A 18 -12.22 -21.93 18.19
CA MET A 18 -11.88 -23.24 17.63
C MET A 18 -11.33 -24.25 18.64
N LEU A 19 -10.83 -23.80 19.81
CA LEU A 19 -10.30 -24.69 20.85
C LEU A 19 -11.24 -25.85 21.24
N PRO A 20 -12.58 -25.68 21.35
CA PRO A 20 -13.48 -26.77 21.71
C PRO A 20 -13.49 -27.95 20.74
N VAL A 21 -13.07 -27.75 19.48
CA VAL A 21 -12.95 -28.83 18.49
C VAL A 21 -11.88 -29.85 18.91
N PHE A 22 -10.85 -29.41 19.64
CA PHE A 22 -9.76 -30.27 20.12
C PHE A 22 -10.01 -30.85 21.50
N PHE A 23 -11.10 -30.48 22.18
CA PHE A 23 -11.43 -31.02 23.49
C PHE A 23 -12.02 -32.42 23.38
N ASN A 24 -11.78 -33.23 24.41
CA ASN A 24 -12.42 -34.53 24.50
C ASN A 24 -13.95 -34.33 24.53
N PRO A 25 -14.74 -35.10 23.75
CA PRO A 25 -16.20 -34.95 23.68
C PRO A 25 -16.90 -34.95 25.06
N SER A 26 -16.35 -35.67 26.03
CA SER A 26 -16.86 -35.71 27.40
C SER A 26 -16.75 -34.36 28.13
N VAL A 27 -15.67 -33.61 27.88
CA VAL A 27 -15.42 -32.28 28.46
C VAL A 27 -16.29 -31.24 27.77
N THR A 28 -16.31 -31.25 26.43
CA THR A 28 -17.10 -30.29 25.62
C THR A 28 -18.59 -30.38 25.93
N SER A 29 -19.13 -31.60 26.03
CA SER A 29 -20.55 -31.80 26.37
C SER A 29 -20.89 -31.41 27.81
N LYS A 30 -19.93 -31.46 28.74
CA LYS A 30 -20.12 -31.02 30.13
C LYS A 30 -20.18 -29.49 30.19
N VAL A 31 -19.19 -28.81 29.61
CA VAL A 31 -19.15 -27.35 29.53
C VAL A 31 -20.38 -26.78 28.81
N LEU A 32 -20.80 -27.39 27.69
CA LEU A 32 -21.98 -26.94 26.95
C LEU A 32 -23.28 -27.10 27.74
N ARG A 33 -23.39 -28.17 28.55
CA ARG A 33 -24.54 -28.38 29.45
C ARG A 33 -24.57 -27.37 30.58
N ASP A 34 -23.42 -27.09 31.18
CA ASP A 34 -23.27 -26.11 32.26
C ASP A 34 -23.59 -24.69 31.75
N PHE A 35 -23.16 -24.34 30.53
CA PHE A 35 -23.46 -23.05 29.89
C PHE A 35 -24.92 -22.90 29.44
N ALA A 36 -25.54 -23.97 28.94
CA ALA A 36 -26.92 -23.92 28.45
C ALA A 36 -27.97 -23.84 29.58
N GLY A 37 -27.56 -23.81 30.85
CA GLY A 37 -28.46 -23.80 31.99
C GLY A 37 -29.37 -25.04 32.04
N ILE A 38 -29.00 -26.11 31.33
CA ILE A 38 -29.73 -27.38 31.33
C ILE A 38 -29.34 -28.11 32.61
N GLY A 39 -29.83 -27.61 33.74
CA GLY A 39 -29.83 -28.36 34.98
C GLY A 39 -30.69 -29.59 34.79
N ARG A 40 -30.17 -30.78 35.12
CA ARG A 40 -31.04 -31.95 35.20
C ARG A 40 -30.70 -32.88 36.36
N ASN A 41 -31.77 -33.20 37.09
CA ASN A 41 -31.88 -34.27 38.07
C ASN A 41 -31.10 -35.52 37.65
N ASP A 42 -30.15 -35.89 38.50
CA ASP A 42 -29.19 -36.97 38.33
C ASP A 42 -29.83 -38.33 38.70
N SER A 43 -30.78 -38.80 37.88
CA SER A 43 -31.42 -40.12 38.10
C SER A 43 -31.59 -40.97 36.84
N GLN A 44 -31.00 -40.57 35.71
CA GLN A 44 -30.86 -41.47 34.56
C GLN A 44 -29.40 -41.87 34.41
N LYS A 45 -29.11 -43.16 34.60
CA LYS A 45 -27.86 -43.81 34.18
C LYS A 45 -27.46 -43.28 32.80
N PRO A 46 -26.16 -43.01 32.54
CA PRO A 46 -25.72 -42.49 31.25
C PRO A 46 -26.13 -43.51 30.18
N MET A 47 -27.22 -43.21 29.47
CA MET A 47 -27.59 -43.96 28.30
C MET A 47 -26.45 -43.69 27.34
N LEU A 48 -25.57 -44.69 27.13
CA LEU A 48 -24.56 -44.63 26.08
C LEU A 48 -25.30 -44.18 24.84
N ALA A 49 -25.02 -42.97 24.35
CA ALA A 49 -25.64 -42.48 23.14
C ALA A 49 -25.30 -43.52 22.07
N VAL A 50 -26.28 -44.32 21.68
CA VAL A 50 -26.12 -45.31 20.61
C VAL A 50 -25.90 -44.48 19.36
N TYR A 51 -24.63 -44.31 19.01
CA TYR A 51 -24.22 -43.59 17.83
C TYR A 51 -24.72 -44.41 16.65
N LYS A 52 -25.89 -44.06 16.12
CA LYS A 52 -26.38 -44.66 14.87
C LYS A 52 -25.38 -44.28 13.80
N LEU A 53 -24.64 -45.27 13.29
CA LEU A 53 -23.71 -45.04 12.20
C LEU A 53 -24.49 -44.33 11.08
N PRO A 54 -23.97 -43.21 10.55
CA PRO A 54 -24.59 -42.56 9.43
C PRO A 54 -24.73 -43.56 8.27
N THR A 55 -25.84 -43.47 7.53
CA THR A 55 -26.07 -44.34 6.37
C THR A 55 -24.91 -44.21 5.39
N ARG A 56 -24.62 -45.27 4.62
CA ARG A 56 -23.53 -45.27 3.63
C ARG A 56 -23.60 -44.08 2.67
N THR A 57 -24.81 -43.66 2.31
CA THR A 57 -25.06 -42.44 1.52
C THR A 57 -24.63 -41.15 2.22
N LYS A 58 -24.96 -40.99 3.52
CA LYS A 58 -24.55 -39.84 4.32
C LYS A 58 -23.04 -39.81 4.53
N GLN A 59 -22.42 -40.97 4.79
CA GLN A 59 -20.96 -41.08 4.90
C GLN A 59 -20.26 -40.68 3.61
N ASN A 60 -20.74 -41.17 2.46
CA ASN A 60 -20.18 -40.80 1.16
C ASN A 60 -20.36 -39.30 0.86
N ALA A 61 -21.51 -38.72 1.19
CA ALA A 61 -21.75 -37.28 1.01
C ALA A 61 -20.82 -36.43 1.89
N ILE A 62 -20.68 -36.76 3.17
CA ILE A 62 -19.75 -36.08 4.09
C ILE A 62 -18.31 -36.18 3.58
N THR A 63 -17.91 -37.38 3.14
CA THR A 63 -16.57 -37.62 2.60
C THR A 63 -16.34 -36.82 1.33
N ALA A 64 -17.31 -36.79 0.41
CA ALA A 64 -17.23 -35.99 -0.81
C ALA A 64 -17.12 -34.48 -0.51
N CYS A 65 -17.90 -33.96 0.44
CA CYS A 65 -17.82 -32.56 0.88
C CYS A 65 -16.45 -32.25 1.49
N LEU A 66 -15.91 -33.13 2.33
CA LEU A 66 -14.58 -32.97 2.92
C LEU A 66 -13.49 -32.98 1.84
N CYS A 67 -13.54 -33.94 0.91
CA CYS A 67 -12.60 -33.99 -0.20
C CYS A 67 -12.68 -32.73 -1.08
N ALA A 68 -13.89 -32.27 -1.42
CA ALA A 68 -14.10 -31.05 -2.18
C ALA A 68 -13.54 -29.82 -1.45
N TYR A 69 -13.78 -29.72 -0.14
CA TYR A 69 -13.22 -28.65 0.69
C TYR A 69 -11.68 -28.71 0.73
N THR A 70 -11.09 -29.89 0.93
CA THR A 70 -9.63 -30.05 0.93
C THR A 70 -9.02 -29.68 -0.42
N ILE A 71 -9.63 -30.11 -1.53
CA ILE A 71 -9.19 -29.72 -2.87
C ILE A 71 -9.27 -28.21 -3.04
N LEU A 72 -10.37 -27.58 -2.62
CA LEU A 72 -10.53 -26.13 -2.69
C LEU A 72 -9.46 -25.40 -1.86
N GLN A 73 -9.18 -25.85 -0.64
CA GLN A 73 -8.16 -25.25 0.24
C GLN A 73 -6.74 -25.40 -0.32
N LEU A 74 -6.45 -26.50 -1.02
CA LEU A 74 -5.17 -26.69 -1.71
C LEU A 74 -5.09 -25.91 -3.02
N PHE A 75 -6.22 -25.67 -3.68
CA PHE A 75 -6.30 -25.00 -4.97
C PHE A 75 -6.26 -23.46 -4.87
N LEU A 76 -7.03 -22.87 -3.95
CA LEU A 76 -7.16 -21.42 -3.81
C LEU A 76 -5.81 -20.67 -3.70
N PRO A 77 -4.80 -21.20 -2.97
CA PRO A 77 -3.48 -20.58 -2.92
C PRO A 77 -2.79 -20.41 -4.27
N TYR A 78 -3.06 -21.30 -5.23
CA TYR A 78 -2.47 -21.31 -6.57
C TYR A 78 -3.36 -20.66 -7.63
N SER A 79 -4.50 -20.09 -7.24
CA SER A 79 -5.52 -19.56 -8.17
C SER A 79 -5.14 -18.23 -8.84
N HIS A 80 -3.89 -17.77 -8.71
CA HIS A 80 -3.40 -16.48 -9.24
C HIS A 80 -3.52 -16.35 -10.76
N PHE A 81 -3.53 -17.47 -11.49
CA PHE A 81 -3.74 -17.47 -12.94
C PHE A 81 -5.20 -17.21 -13.34
N ILE A 82 -6.16 -17.52 -12.47
CA ILE A 82 -7.59 -17.26 -12.66
C ILE A 82 -7.96 -15.87 -12.17
N THR A 83 -7.38 -15.46 -11.04
CA THR A 83 -7.83 -14.30 -10.27
C THR A 83 -7.09 -13.02 -10.63
N GLN A 84 -6.92 -12.80 -11.95
CA GLN A 84 -6.06 -11.75 -12.49
C GLN A 84 -6.51 -10.32 -12.16
N GLY A 85 -7.80 -10.11 -11.88
CA GLY A 85 -8.33 -8.79 -11.52
C GLY A 85 -7.86 -8.26 -10.17
N TYR A 86 -7.45 -9.16 -9.28
CA TYR A 86 -6.90 -8.80 -7.97
C TYR A 86 -5.38 -8.63 -8.04
N ASN A 87 -4.75 -9.03 -9.15
CA ASN A 87 -3.33 -8.92 -9.33
C ASN A 87 -2.96 -7.45 -9.52
N GLY A 88 -2.17 -6.93 -8.59
CA GLY A 88 -1.47 -5.66 -8.72
C GLY A 88 0.02 -5.94 -8.67
N TRP A 89 0.74 -5.33 -7.73
CA TRP A 89 2.11 -5.75 -7.41
C TRP A 89 2.19 -7.07 -6.64
N ARG A 90 1.02 -7.62 -6.27
CA ARG A 90 0.85 -8.91 -5.59
C ARG A 90 0.12 -9.84 -6.54
N ASN A 91 0.55 -11.11 -6.58
CA ASN A 91 -0.14 -12.13 -7.35
C ASN A 91 -1.18 -12.83 -6.46
N GLY A 92 -2.43 -12.91 -6.92
CA GLY A 92 -3.52 -13.69 -6.34
C GLY A 92 -4.40 -12.94 -5.33
N LEU A 93 -5.43 -13.64 -4.84
CA LEU A 93 -6.35 -13.12 -3.83
C LEU A 93 -5.60 -12.83 -2.51
N TYR A 94 -5.83 -11.62 -2.00
CA TYR A 94 -5.43 -11.28 -0.64
C TYR A 94 -6.16 -12.18 0.36
N GLY A 95 -5.40 -12.89 1.21
CA GLY A 95 -5.95 -13.79 2.23
C GLY A 95 -6.13 -15.25 1.82
N TYR A 96 -6.06 -15.55 0.52
CA TYR A 96 -6.17 -16.93 0.03
C TYR A 96 -4.89 -17.45 -0.63
N SER A 97 -3.98 -16.57 -1.02
CA SER A 97 -2.62 -16.92 -1.45
C SER A 97 -1.73 -17.29 -0.25
N TRP A 98 -0.77 -18.19 -0.47
CA TRP A 98 0.26 -18.53 0.53
C TRP A 98 1.31 -17.44 0.72
N ASP A 99 1.26 -16.36 -0.05
CA ASP A 99 2.20 -15.22 0.02
C ASP A 99 1.80 -14.18 1.09
N MET A 100 0.95 -14.56 2.04
CA MET A 100 0.54 -13.70 3.15
C MET A 100 1.78 -13.17 3.90
N MET A 101 1.80 -11.87 4.18
CA MET A 101 2.90 -11.11 4.81
C MET A 101 4.23 -11.00 4.02
N VAL A 102 4.34 -11.52 2.80
CA VAL A 102 5.55 -11.32 1.95
C VAL A 102 5.63 -9.88 1.41
N TYR A 103 4.48 -9.22 1.29
CA TYR A 103 4.35 -7.89 0.69
C TYR A 103 3.96 -6.86 1.74
N ASN A 104 4.86 -5.93 2.00
CA ASN A 104 4.61 -4.70 2.72
C ASN A 104 4.59 -3.54 1.72
N ILE A 105 3.49 -2.80 1.65
CA ILE A 105 3.38 -1.61 0.81
C ILE A 105 3.27 -0.40 1.74
N ASP A 106 4.28 0.47 1.68
CA ASP A 106 4.27 1.75 2.35
C ASP A 106 3.64 2.79 1.41
N VAL A 107 2.62 3.53 1.87
CA VAL A 107 1.87 4.47 1.03
C VAL A 107 2.39 5.88 1.29
N ALA A 108 2.98 6.51 0.27
CA ALA A 108 3.50 7.87 0.40
C ALA A 108 2.43 8.93 0.17
N LYS A 109 1.50 8.68 -0.77
CA LYS A 109 0.54 9.69 -1.21
C LYS A 109 -0.69 9.05 -1.84
N ILE A 110 -1.86 9.58 -1.50
CA ILE A 110 -3.13 9.28 -2.14
C ILE A 110 -3.78 10.61 -2.53
N GLN A 111 -4.05 10.83 -3.81
CA GLN A 111 -4.85 11.95 -4.29
C GLN A 111 -6.04 11.43 -5.07
N VAL A 112 -7.23 11.88 -4.69
CA VAL A 112 -8.48 11.58 -5.40
C VAL A 112 -8.94 12.86 -6.07
N LYS A 113 -8.91 12.89 -7.40
CA LYS A 113 -9.36 14.02 -8.22
C LYS A 113 -10.72 13.69 -8.81
N VAL A 114 -11.72 14.49 -8.45
CA VAL A 114 -13.05 14.43 -9.03
C VAL A 114 -13.16 15.50 -10.10
N VAL A 115 -13.62 15.11 -11.28
CA VAL A 115 -13.82 16.00 -12.44
C VAL A 115 -15.30 16.00 -12.79
N ASP A 116 -15.94 17.16 -12.72
CA ASP A 116 -17.32 17.36 -13.19
C ASP A 116 -17.27 17.96 -14.60
N HIS A 117 -17.62 17.14 -15.60
CA HIS A 117 -17.58 17.56 -17.00
C HIS A 117 -18.74 18.50 -17.37
N ALA A 118 -19.84 18.49 -16.63
CA ALA A 118 -20.97 19.39 -16.87
C ALA A 118 -20.64 20.82 -16.41
N ARG A 119 -19.98 20.95 -15.24
CA ARG A 119 -19.57 22.24 -14.68
C ARG A 119 -18.18 22.70 -15.13
N ARG A 120 -17.39 21.82 -15.76
CA ARG A 120 -15.98 22.05 -16.14
C ARG A 120 -15.10 22.39 -14.94
N GLU A 121 -15.42 21.82 -13.79
CA GLU A 121 -14.71 22.02 -12.54
C GLU A 121 -14.05 20.72 -12.10
N TYR A 122 -12.98 20.84 -11.32
CA TYR A 122 -12.42 19.71 -10.62
C TYR A 122 -12.02 20.11 -9.22
N PHE A 123 -12.03 19.13 -8.32
CA PHE A 123 -11.59 19.31 -6.95
C PHE A 123 -10.91 18.04 -6.46
N PHE A 124 -10.12 18.17 -5.41
CA PHE A 124 -9.49 17.05 -4.75
C PHE A 124 -10.29 16.68 -3.51
N LEU A 125 -10.49 15.38 -3.30
CA LEU A 125 -11.06 14.83 -2.08
C LEU A 125 -9.93 14.39 -1.16
N ASP A 126 -10.14 14.57 0.15
CA ASP A 126 -9.34 13.92 1.17
C ASP A 126 -9.90 12.52 1.46
N PRO A 127 -9.18 11.43 1.09
CA PRO A 127 -9.56 10.05 1.40
C PRO A 127 -9.95 9.78 2.85
N HIS A 128 -9.29 10.43 3.80
CA HIS A 128 -9.46 10.14 5.23
C HIS A 128 -10.83 10.63 5.74
N SER A 129 -11.39 11.67 5.11
CA SER A 129 -12.75 12.13 5.39
C SER A 129 -13.85 11.17 4.91
N TRP A 130 -13.52 10.22 4.03
CA TRP A 130 -14.47 9.26 3.46
C TRP A 130 -14.38 7.89 4.11
N THR A 131 -13.17 7.46 4.46
CA THR A 131 -12.90 6.14 5.05
C THR A 131 -11.75 6.23 6.04
N ASP A 132 -11.92 5.66 7.23
CA ASP A 132 -10.87 5.60 8.25
C ASP A 132 -9.68 4.70 7.88
N ASN A 133 -9.78 3.93 6.79
CA ASN A 133 -8.82 2.93 6.39
C ASN A 133 -8.37 3.14 4.94
N VAL A 134 -7.06 3.20 4.70
CA VAL A 134 -6.47 3.41 3.37
C VAL A 134 -6.24 2.13 2.57
N LYS A 135 -6.54 0.95 3.13
CA LYS A 135 -6.30 -0.34 2.46
C LYS A 135 -6.99 -0.44 1.10
N TRP A 136 -8.15 0.19 0.91
CA TRP A 136 -8.86 0.18 -0.37
C TRP A 136 -7.99 0.67 -1.53
N ALA A 137 -7.07 1.62 -1.28
CA ALA A 137 -6.19 2.18 -2.30
C ALA A 137 -5.14 1.18 -2.81
N LEU A 138 -4.93 0.07 -2.09
CA LEU A 138 -3.98 -0.99 -2.43
C LEU A 138 -4.61 -2.15 -3.19
N HIS A 139 -5.92 -2.10 -3.45
CA HIS A 139 -6.69 -3.22 -3.96
C HIS A 139 -7.40 -2.85 -5.28
N GLY A 140 -7.18 -3.70 -6.29
CA GLY A 140 -7.68 -3.51 -7.65
C GLY A 140 -9.20 -3.38 -7.73
N ASP A 141 -9.90 -4.19 -6.94
CA ASP A 141 -11.35 -4.27 -6.87
C ASP A 141 -11.99 -3.11 -6.09
N MET A 142 -11.30 -2.62 -5.05
CA MET A 142 -11.84 -1.60 -4.16
C MET A 142 -11.69 -0.17 -4.72
N LEU A 143 -10.75 0.05 -5.62
CA LEU A 143 -10.53 1.36 -6.26
C LEU A 143 -11.77 1.83 -7.07
N PRO A 144 -12.35 1.04 -7.98
CA PRO A 144 -13.63 1.38 -8.62
C PRO A 144 -14.80 1.48 -7.64
N GLN A 145 -14.85 0.63 -6.60
CA GLN A 145 -15.90 0.70 -5.57
C GLN A 145 -15.84 2.02 -4.80
N PHE A 146 -14.64 2.52 -4.51
CA PHE A 146 -14.48 3.84 -3.90
C PHE A 146 -14.95 4.95 -4.85
N ALA A 147 -14.64 4.87 -6.14
CA ALA A 147 -15.15 5.82 -7.14
C ALA A 147 -16.69 5.82 -7.21
N GLU A 148 -17.31 4.65 -7.19
CA GLU A 148 -18.77 4.48 -7.16
C GLU A 148 -19.38 5.03 -5.87
N CYS A 149 -18.71 4.81 -4.73
CA CYS A 149 -19.09 5.41 -3.45
C CYS A 149 -19.09 6.95 -3.51
N VAL A 150 -18.05 7.54 -4.12
CA VAL A 150 -17.98 8.99 -4.36
C VAL A 150 -19.13 9.47 -5.23
N ALA A 151 -19.43 8.77 -6.32
CA ALA A 151 -20.55 9.12 -7.21
C ALA A 151 -21.92 9.02 -6.52
N THR A 152 -22.12 7.98 -5.72
CA THR A 152 -23.37 7.75 -4.99
C THR A 152 -23.64 8.84 -3.95
N ASN A 153 -22.60 9.35 -3.30
CA ASN A 153 -22.70 10.44 -2.32
C ASN A 153 -22.74 11.85 -2.96
N MET A 154 -22.63 11.94 -4.29
CA MET A 154 -22.74 13.21 -5.03
C MET A 154 -23.73 13.09 -6.20
N PRO A 155 -25.02 12.80 -5.91
CA PRO A 155 -26.02 12.55 -6.96
C PRO A 155 -26.22 13.74 -7.92
N ASP A 156 -26.00 14.97 -7.45
CA ASP A 156 -26.11 16.20 -8.26
C ASP A 156 -25.00 16.36 -9.32
N ARG A 157 -23.96 15.52 -9.24
CA ARG A 157 -22.78 15.56 -10.12
C ARG A 157 -22.52 14.22 -10.81
N SER A 158 -23.10 13.13 -10.30
CA SER A 158 -22.77 11.74 -10.69
C SER A 158 -22.94 11.43 -12.17
N ALA A 159 -23.87 12.07 -12.87
CA ALA A 159 -24.20 11.77 -14.27
C ALA A 159 -23.05 12.06 -15.26
N ASN A 160 -22.18 13.04 -14.98
CA ASN A 160 -21.09 13.46 -15.87
C ASN A 160 -19.79 13.66 -15.07
N MET A 161 -19.54 12.76 -14.12
CA MET A 161 -18.36 12.81 -13.26
C MET A 161 -17.32 11.80 -13.73
N SER A 162 -16.04 12.14 -13.57
CA SER A 162 -14.93 11.18 -13.61
C SER A 162 -14.17 11.23 -12.30
N VAL A 163 -13.75 10.07 -11.81
CA VAL A 163 -12.95 9.95 -10.59
C VAL A 163 -11.60 9.38 -10.97
N ARG A 164 -10.55 10.18 -10.78
CA ARG A 164 -9.16 9.82 -11.06
C ARG A 164 -8.41 9.73 -9.76
N MET A 165 -7.54 8.74 -9.62
CA MET A 165 -6.77 8.54 -8.39
C MET A 165 -5.29 8.43 -8.70
N ASP A 166 -4.49 9.11 -7.91
CA ASP A 166 -3.04 9.02 -7.94
C ASP A 166 -2.55 8.43 -6.62
N VAL A 167 -2.15 7.17 -6.65
CA VAL A 167 -1.75 6.39 -5.48
C VAL A 167 -0.28 6.01 -5.62
N TRP A 168 0.53 6.43 -4.67
CA TRP A 168 1.97 6.16 -4.62
C TRP A 168 2.30 5.22 -3.47
N GLY A 169 3.10 4.20 -3.76
CA GLY A 169 3.56 3.29 -2.72
C GLY A 169 4.91 2.67 -3.02
N SER A 170 5.55 2.17 -1.97
CA SER A 170 6.80 1.43 -2.01
C SER A 170 6.55 -0.02 -1.59
N LEU A 171 6.83 -0.95 -2.50
CA LEU A 171 6.78 -2.38 -2.18
C LEU A 171 8.09 -2.83 -1.55
N ASN A 172 8.06 -3.24 -0.29
CA ASN A 172 9.18 -3.84 0.43
C ASN A 172 10.48 -3.02 0.42
N GLY A 173 10.38 -1.69 0.48
CA GLY A 173 11.53 -0.78 0.50
C GLY A 173 12.14 -0.48 -0.88
N ARG A 174 11.38 -0.71 -1.96
CA ARG A 174 11.70 -0.25 -3.33
C ARG A 174 11.44 1.26 -3.47
N PHE A 175 11.68 1.81 -4.66
CA PHE A 175 11.20 3.15 -5.01
C PHE A 175 9.69 3.27 -4.79
N HIS A 176 9.24 4.46 -4.39
CA HIS A 176 7.83 4.82 -4.47
C HIS A 176 7.46 5.02 -5.93
N GLN A 177 6.49 4.26 -6.41
CA GLN A 177 5.97 4.39 -7.77
C GLN A 177 4.44 4.42 -7.75
N ARG A 178 3.85 4.87 -8.85
CA ARG A 178 2.39 4.87 -9.02
C ARG A 178 1.86 3.44 -9.04
N LEU A 179 0.78 3.18 -8.30
CA LEU A 179 0.02 1.94 -8.34
C LEU A 179 -1.05 1.97 -9.43
N VAL A 180 -1.60 3.17 -9.69
CA VAL A 180 -2.76 3.40 -10.55
C VAL A 180 -2.40 4.47 -11.57
N ASP A 181 -2.88 4.33 -12.80
CA ASP A 181 -2.78 5.38 -13.81
C ASP A 181 -3.65 6.58 -13.41
N PRO A 182 -3.06 7.75 -13.09
CA PRO A 182 -3.81 8.94 -12.69
C PRO A 182 -4.67 9.53 -13.80
N LYS A 183 -4.52 9.07 -15.05
CA LYS A 183 -5.32 9.50 -16.20
C LYS A 183 -6.59 8.65 -16.38
N ALA A 184 -6.62 7.44 -15.84
CA ALA A 184 -7.75 6.53 -15.94
C ALA A 184 -8.94 7.01 -15.11
N ASP A 185 -10.14 6.91 -15.70
CA ASP A 185 -11.39 7.18 -14.97
C ASP A 185 -11.87 5.90 -14.28
N LEU A 186 -11.68 5.84 -12.97
CA LEU A 186 -12.00 4.66 -12.17
C LEU A 186 -13.51 4.48 -11.93
N LEU A 187 -14.31 5.53 -12.15
CA LEU A 187 -15.77 5.40 -12.05
C LEU A 187 -16.35 4.56 -13.20
N HIS A 188 -15.75 4.66 -14.38
CA HIS A 188 -16.18 3.95 -15.59
C HIS A 188 -15.19 2.84 -16.00
N ALA A 189 -14.16 2.60 -15.19
CA ALA A 189 -13.16 1.59 -15.48
C ALA A 189 -13.76 0.18 -15.34
N HIS A 190 -13.57 -0.64 -16.37
CA HIS A 190 -13.93 -2.04 -16.28
C HIS A 190 -12.98 -2.78 -15.33
N TRP A 191 -13.57 -3.51 -14.37
CA TRP A 191 -12.86 -4.44 -13.51
C TRP A 191 -13.57 -5.79 -13.52
N SER A 192 -12.80 -6.88 -13.51
CA SER A 192 -13.32 -8.24 -13.43
C SER A 192 -12.36 -9.11 -12.63
N PRO A 193 -12.84 -10.05 -11.80
CA PRO A 193 -12.00 -11.01 -11.09
C PRO A 193 -11.03 -11.78 -12.01
N TRP A 194 -11.42 -11.99 -13.28
CA TRP A 194 -10.75 -12.92 -14.18
C TRP A 194 -9.80 -12.29 -15.19
N SER A 195 -9.79 -10.96 -15.31
CA SER A 195 -8.94 -10.25 -16.27
C SER A 195 -8.07 -9.20 -15.56
N PRO A 196 -6.83 -8.95 -16.02
CA PRO A 196 -5.99 -7.91 -15.42
C PRO A 196 -6.66 -6.54 -15.51
N ALA A 197 -6.53 -5.73 -14.46
CA ALA A 197 -7.08 -4.39 -14.48
C ALA A 197 -6.18 -3.47 -15.34
N PRO A 198 -6.70 -2.83 -16.40
CA PRO A 198 -5.89 -2.11 -17.39
C PRO A 198 -5.27 -0.81 -16.85
N TRP A 199 -5.82 -0.27 -15.77
CA TRP A 199 -5.38 0.98 -15.14
C TRP A 199 -4.36 0.77 -14.02
N LEU A 200 -4.03 -0.48 -13.66
CA LEU A 200 -2.98 -0.78 -12.69
C LEU A 200 -1.62 -0.62 -13.36
N MET A 201 -0.72 0.10 -12.69
CA MET A 201 0.62 0.34 -13.21
C MET A 201 1.54 -0.85 -12.90
N PRO A 202 2.38 -1.28 -13.86
CA PRO A 202 3.28 -2.41 -13.64
C PRO A 202 4.37 -2.06 -12.63
N LEU A 203 4.84 -3.09 -11.91
CA LEU A 203 5.98 -2.93 -11.01
C LEU A 203 7.28 -2.77 -11.82
N MET A 204 8.09 -1.76 -11.52
CA MET A 204 9.36 -1.49 -12.22
C MET A 204 10.49 -2.44 -11.76
N GLN A 205 10.41 -3.71 -12.16
CA GLN A 205 11.34 -4.76 -11.70
C GLN A 205 12.82 -4.49 -12.00
N HIS A 206 13.14 -3.79 -13.10
CA HIS A 206 14.52 -3.46 -13.46
C HIS A 206 15.23 -2.56 -12.44
N LEU A 207 14.46 -1.83 -11.60
CA LEU A 207 14.99 -0.97 -10.55
C LEU A 207 15.30 -1.73 -9.25
N ASP A 208 15.02 -3.04 -9.18
CA ASP A 208 15.26 -3.85 -7.98
C ASP A 208 16.72 -3.85 -7.51
N ARG A 209 17.67 -3.60 -8.44
CA ARG A 209 19.10 -3.44 -8.15
C ARG A 209 19.39 -2.35 -7.11
N TRP A 210 18.54 -1.32 -7.02
CA TRP A 210 18.70 -0.21 -6.10
C TRP A 210 18.24 -0.53 -4.67
N ARG A 211 17.42 -1.57 -4.49
CA ARG A 211 16.77 -1.86 -3.21
C ARG A 211 17.74 -2.04 -2.03
N PRO A 212 18.84 -2.81 -2.12
CA PRO A 212 19.77 -2.95 -1.00
C PRO A 212 20.38 -1.61 -0.59
N TRP A 213 20.69 -0.75 -1.57
CA TRP A 213 21.24 0.57 -1.33
C TRP A 213 20.20 1.50 -0.68
N ILE A 214 18.97 1.57 -1.20
CA ILE A 214 17.89 2.38 -0.61
C ILE A 214 17.68 2.02 0.87
N VAL A 215 17.57 0.73 1.19
CA VAL A 215 17.34 0.24 2.55
C VAL A 215 18.53 0.56 3.46
N ASP A 216 19.75 0.35 2.99
CA ASP A 216 20.96 0.63 3.75
C ASP A 216 21.15 2.13 4.01
N THR A 217 20.89 2.97 3.01
CA THR A 217 20.98 4.43 3.12
C THR A 217 19.95 4.98 4.10
N LYS A 218 18.68 4.57 4.00
CA LYS A 218 17.63 4.97 4.97
C LYS A 218 17.97 4.58 6.41
N ARG A 219 18.73 3.51 6.62
CA ARG A 219 19.13 3.04 7.95
C ARG A 219 20.33 3.80 8.50
N LYS A 220 21.23 4.28 7.64
CA LYS A 220 22.50 4.91 8.02
C LYS A 220 22.38 6.41 8.26
N THR A 221 21.37 7.05 7.68
CA THR A 221 21.22 8.50 7.71
C THR A 221 20.06 8.91 8.61
N ASN A 222 20.20 10.04 9.30
CA ASN A 222 19.11 10.66 10.07
C ASN A 222 18.21 11.55 9.20
N GLU A 223 18.53 11.73 7.92
CA GLU A 223 17.74 12.52 6.97
C GLU A 223 16.46 11.79 6.57
N ASN A 224 15.39 12.55 6.31
CA ASN A 224 14.16 11.99 5.79
C ASN A 224 14.27 11.81 4.27
N LEU A 225 14.64 10.59 3.85
CA LEU A 225 14.87 10.24 2.46
C LEU A 225 13.65 9.58 1.82
N LEU A 226 13.12 10.20 0.76
CA LEU A 226 12.03 9.66 -0.05
C LEU A 226 12.49 9.39 -1.48
N PHE A 227 12.53 8.12 -1.85
CA PHE A 227 12.93 7.65 -3.18
C PHE A 227 11.68 7.45 -4.04
N PHE A 228 11.65 8.06 -5.23
CA PHE A 228 10.55 7.96 -6.19
C PHE A 228 11.04 7.43 -7.54
N ALA A 229 10.16 6.72 -8.24
CA ALA A 229 10.32 6.35 -9.63
C ALA A 229 8.99 6.58 -10.37
N ASP A 230 9.02 7.36 -11.45
CA ASP A 230 7.82 7.69 -12.23
C ASP A 230 7.97 7.31 -13.71
N PHE A 231 6.84 7.03 -14.35
CA PHE A 231 6.76 6.58 -15.73
C PHE A 231 6.98 7.73 -16.72
N PRO A 232 7.45 7.44 -17.96
CA PRO A 232 7.62 8.44 -19.00
C PRO A 232 6.36 9.30 -19.24
N GLY A 233 6.53 10.63 -19.27
CA GLY A 233 5.45 11.58 -19.52
C GLY A 233 4.42 11.72 -18.39
N MET A 234 4.72 11.19 -17.20
CA MET A 234 3.95 11.46 -15.99
C MET A 234 4.49 12.69 -15.27
N THR A 235 3.57 13.43 -14.66
CA THR A 235 3.85 14.61 -13.85
C THR A 235 3.29 14.40 -12.46
N VAL A 236 4.11 14.62 -11.44
CA VAL A 236 3.69 14.67 -10.05
C VAL A 236 3.73 16.11 -9.56
N THR A 237 2.64 16.54 -8.94
CA THR A 237 2.59 17.83 -8.25
C THR A 237 2.80 17.59 -6.77
N ASN A 238 3.73 18.34 -6.21
CA ASN A 238 4.16 18.24 -4.83
C ASN A 238 3.78 19.55 -4.13
N ASP A 239 2.92 19.44 -3.12
CA ASP A 239 2.30 20.57 -2.43
C ASP A 239 2.94 20.80 -1.03
N ASP A 240 4.23 20.50 -0.89
CA ASP A 240 5.00 20.24 0.36
C ASP A 240 4.79 18.81 0.91
N TYR A 241 5.71 17.90 0.61
CA TYR A 241 5.76 16.55 1.23
C TYR A 241 6.18 16.60 2.69
N MET A 242 6.80 17.71 3.12
CA MET A 242 7.40 17.90 4.43
C MET A 242 6.99 19.30 4.94
N PRO A 243 5.85 19.44 5.62
CA PRO A 243 5.36 20.75 6.08
C PRO A 243 6.32 21.46 7.05
N ASN A 244 7.28 20.73 7.63
CA ASN A 244 8.26 21.22 8.59
C ASN A 244 9.69 21.33 8.04
N ALA A 245 9.93 20.95 6.77
CA ALA A 245 11.28 21.03 6.20
C ALA A 245 11.55 22.44 5.66
N THR A 246 12.64 23.05 6.12
CA THR A 246 13.09 24.39 5.71
C THR A 246 13.72 24.39 4.32
N ALA A 247 14.34 23.28 3.91
CA ALA A 247 14.92 23.08 2.59
C ALA A 247 14.78 21.60 2.18
N THR A 248 14.32 21.34 0.96
CA THR A 248 14.26 19.99 0.38
C THR A 248 15.10 19.96 -0.88
N THR A 249 16.05 19.02 -0.95
CA THR A 249 16.86 18.81 -2.16
C THR A 249 16.30 17.66 -2.97
N LEU A 250 16.14 17.87 -4.26
CA LEU A 250 15.74 16.86 -5.23
C LEU A 250 16.95 16.47 -6.08
N ALA A 251 17.36 15.20 -6.02
CA ALA A 251 18.43 14.66 -6.86
C ALA A 251 17.92 13.56 -7.79
N VAL A 252 18.44 13.52 -9.02
CA VAL A 252 18.09 12.51 -10.02
C VAL A 252 19.12 11.38 -9.98
N LEU A 253 18.64 10.15 -9.74
CA LEU A 253 19.49 8.97 -9.69
C LEU A 253 19.63 8.33 -11.08
N GLU A 254 18.54 8.22 -11.83
CA GLU A 254 18.50 7.58 -13.14
C GLU A 254 17.43 8.27 -14.02
N GLY A 255 17.70 8.42 -15.31
CA GLY A 255 16.80 9.09 -16.25
C GLY A 255 16.92 10.61 -16.26
N ALA A 256 15.83 11.29 -16.59
CA ALA A 256 15.74 12.75 -16.64
C ALA A 256 14.37 13.26 -16.21
N VAL A 257 14.35 14.35 -15.44
CA VAL A 257 13.12 15.01 -14.98
C VAL A 257 13.15 16.50 -15.31
N ALA A 258 11.98 17.08 -15.52
CA ALA A 258 11.78 18.52 -15.63
C ALA A 258 11.06 19.00 -14.37
N VAL A 259 11.69 19.91 -13.64
CA VAL A 259 11.18 20.48 -12.39
C VAL A 259 10.67 21.88 -12.67
N ARG A 260 9.44 22.17 -12.25
CA ARG A 260 8.81 23.48 -12.44
C ARG A 260 8.19 23.96 -11.14
N GLU A 261 8.60 25.13 -10.66
CA GLU A 261 7.96 25.78 -9.53
C GLU A 261 6.58 26.32 -9.93
N LEU A 262 5.61 26.20 -9.02
CA LEU A 262 4.22 26.59 -9.26
C LEU A 262 3.85 27.94 -8.60
N ARG A 263 4.84 28.75 -8.20
CA ARG A 263 4.61 30.13 -7.75
C ARG A 263 4.36 31.05 -8.95
N ASP A 264 3.67 32.15 -8.66
CA ASP A 264 2.69 32.90 -9.46
C ASP A 264 3.05 33.42 -10.88
N ASP A 265 4.08 32.89 -11.54
CA ASP A 265 4.31 33.10 -12.99
C ASP A 265 4.97 31.88 -13.69
N GLY A 266 5.00 30.70 -13.03
CA GLY A 266 5.34 29.42 -13.67
C GLY A 266 6.65 29.44 -14.44
N GLY A 267 7.76 29.70 -13.73
CA GLY A 267 9.10 29.77 -14.31
C GLY A 267 9.44 28.59 -15.22
N GLU A 268 10.33 28.83 -16.19
CA GLU A 268 10.74 27.82 -17.17
C GLU A 268 11.20 26.54 -16.45
N PRO A 269 10.77 25.36 -16.94
CA PRO A 269 11.11 24.10 -16.30
C PRO A 269 12.62 23.86 -16.34
N VAL A 270 13.21 23.60 -15.18
CA VAL A 270 14.60 23.19 -15.05
C VAL A 270 14.71 21.70 -15.33
N ARG A 271 15.44 21.34 -16.39
CA ARG A 271 15.71 19.95 -16.73
C ARG A 271 16.91 19.45 -15.93
N LEU A 272 16.72 18.34 -15.22
CA LEU A 272 17.74 17.61 -14.49
C LEU A 272 17.96 16.23 -15.10
N VAL A 273 19.20 15.79 -15.18
CA VAL A 273 19.59 14.44 -15.60
C VAL A 273 20.27 13.68 -14.47
N SER A 274 20.48 12.37 -14.64
CA SER A 274 21.18 11.51 -13.67
C SER A 274 22.46 12.17 -13.14
N GLY A 275 22.49 12.34 -11.82
CA GLY A 275 23.58 12.94 -11.06
C GLY A 275 23.44 14.42 -10.75
N GLU A 276 22.45 15.09 -11.33
CA GLU A 276 22.15 16.49 -11.01
C GLU A 276 21.16 16.57 -9.84
N ALA A 277 21.28 17.66 -9.07
CA ALA A 277 20.41 17.97 -7.97
C ALA A 277 20.00 19.45 -8.02
N VAL A 278 18.83 19.75 -7.50
CA VAL A 278 18.34 21.11 -7.32
C VAL A 278 17.64 21.23 -5.98
N GLU A 279 17.75 22.40 -5.36
CA GLU A 279 16.92 22.74 -4.22
C GLU A 279 15.50 23.05 -4.71
N VAL A 280 14.51 22.44 -4.09
CA VAL A 280 13.09 22.66 -4.39
C VAL A 280 12.41 23.22 -3.15
N THR A 281 11.71 24.35 -3.31
CA THR A 281 10.97 24.98 -2.21
C THR A 281 9.50 25.13 -2.55
N GLY A 282 8.63 24.82 -1.60
CA GLY A 282 7.19 24.94 -1.75
C GLY A 282 6.61 24.07 -2.86
N ARG A 283 5.54 24.59 -3.49
CA ARG A 283 4.77 23.88 -4.50
C ARG A 283 5.52 23.76 -5.83
N HIS A 284 5.78 22.53 -6.26
CA HIS A 284 6.49 22.26 -7.52
C HIS A 284 5.93 21.04 -8.25
N ALA A 285 6.15 20.99 -9.56
CA ALA A 285 5.79 19.86 -10.41
C ALA A 285 7.06 19.21 -10.96
N VAL A 286 7.13 17.88 -10.87
CA VAL A 286 8.21 17.09 -11.46
C VAL A 286 7.64 16.22 -12.56
N THR A 287 8.20 16.33 -13.76
CA THR A 287 7.77 15.59 -14.94
C THR A 287 8.87 14.68 -15.43
N THR A 288 8.59 13.41 -15.65
CA THR A 288 9.54 12.48 -16.27
C THR A 288 9.63 12.76 -17.76
N VAL A 289 10.81 13.20 -18.22
CA VAL A 289 11.06 13.58 -19.62
C VAL A 289 11.93 12.58 -20.38
N SER A 290 12.49 11.57 -19.70
CA SER A 290 13.21 10.46 -20.35
C SER A 290 12.25 9.44 -20.98
N ALA A 291 12.79 8.67 -21.94
CA ALA A 291 12.05 7.59 -22.59
C ALA A 291 11.82 6.37 -21.67
N THR A 292 12.66 6.23 -20.65
CA THR A 292 12.56 5.22 -19.58
C THR A 292 12.10 5.89 -18.27
N PRO A 293 11.61 5.12 -17.29
CA PRO A 293 11.28 5.66 -15.98
C PRO A 293 12.45 6.45 -15.37
N SER A 294 12.13 7.56 -14.70
CA SER A 294 13.10 8.37 -13.97
C SER A 294 13.03 8.08 -12.49
N CYS A 295 14.21 7.96 -11.87
CA CYS A 295 14.37 7.77 -10.44
C CYS A 295 14.90 9.04 -9.80
N SER A 296 14.27 9.49 -8.73
CA SER A 296 14.69 10.67 -7.98
C SER A 296 14.63 10.41 -6.48
N VAL A 297 15.39 11.18 -5.72
CA VAL A 297 15.38 11.17 -4.26
C VAL A 297 15.13 12.59 -3.76
N TYR A 298 14.23 12.69 -2.80
CA TYR A 298 14.07 13.87 -1.97
C TYR A 298 14.81 13.65 -0.66
N ALA A 299 15.67 14.59 -0.32
CA ALA A 299 16.33 14.67 0.97
C ALA A 299 15.86 15.94 1.68
N ALA A 300 15.32 15.77 2.88
CA ALA A 300 14.95 16.85 3.77
C ALA A 300 15.69 16.69 5.09
N GLU A 301 16.24 17.79 5.60
CA GLU A 301 16.81 17.82 6.95
C GLU A 301 15.68 17.73 7.97
N SER A 302 15.79 16.80 8.91
CA SER A 302 14.87 16.73 10.04
C SER A 302 15.15 17.88 10.99
N THR A 303 14.22 18.82 11.13
CA THR A 303 14.18 19.63 12.34
C THR A 303 13.67 18.71 13.45
N ASP A 304 14.58 18.23 14.30
CA ASP A 304 14.20 17.54 15.53
C ASP A 304 13.34 18.50 16.38
N ALA A 305 12.03 18.37 16.26
CA ALA A 305 11.03 19.09 17.05
C ALA A 305 10.01 18.14 17.69
N ASP A 306 10.39 16.87 17.87
CA ASP A 306 9.71 15.91 18.76
C ASP A 306 10.72 15.34 19.75
N THR A 307 11.28 16.21 20.59
CA THR A 307 11.91 15.79 21.85
C THR A 307 11.49 16.76 22.94
N GLU A 308 10.55 16.33 23.77
CA GLU A 308 10.39 16.86 25.13
C GLU A 308 11.76 16.76 25.83
N ASP A 309 12.45 17.87 26.04
CA ASP A 309 12.67 18.48 27.36
C ASP A 309 13.63 19.69 27.23
N GLY A 310 13.38 20.74 28.01
CA GLY A 310 13.99 22.06 27.78
C GLY A 310 15.46 22.19 28.19
N HIS A 311 16.22 23.00 27.45
CA HIS A 311 17.11 24.04 28.02
C HIS A 311 17.62 25.04 26.97
N ARG A 312 17.86 26.26 27.44
CA ARG A 312 18.22 27.49 26.72
C ARG A 312 19.64 27.50 26.12
N GLY A 313 19.79 28.30 25.07
CA GLY A 313 21.03 28.91 24.57
C GLY A 313 21.03 28.86 23.04
N GLY A 314 20.97 29.96 22.29
CA GLY A 314 21.92 31.07 22.19
C GLY A 314 22.40 31.05 20.74
N GLY A 315 22.18 32.14 19.99
CA GLY A 315 22.12 32.10 18.53
C GLY A 315 23.45 31.85 17.80
N VAL A 316 23.36 31.62 16.49
CA VAL A 316 24.17 32.25 15.44
C VAL A 316 23.42 32.05 14.12
N ASP A 317 23.39 33.13 13.36
CA ASP A 317 22.88 33.30 12.01
C ASP A 317 23.75 32.47 11.04
N SER A 318 23.24 31.34 10.55
CA SER A 318 23.84 30.58 9.46
C SER A 318 22.76 30.27 8.43
N ARG A 319 22.87 30.93 7.28
CA ARG A 319 22.11 30.61 6.07
C ARG A 319 22.22 29.09 5.84
N PRO A 320 21.11 28.35 5.63
CA PRO A 320 21.20 26.93 5.37
C PRO A 320 21.85 26.74 4.00
N GLY A 321 23.08 26.24 4.00
CA GLY A 321 23.69 25.65 2.82
C GLY A 321 23.03 24.30 2.55
N CYS A 322 22.93 23.95 1.27
CA CYS A 322 22.51 22.64 0.80
C CYS A 322 23.15 21.51 1.63
N SER A 323 22.41 20.45 2.01
CA SER A 323 23.01 19.36 2.78
C SER A 323 24.12 18.72 1.93
N ASP A 324 25.38 18.87 2.37
CA ASP A 324 26.55 18.25 1.72
C ASP A 324 26.36 16.73 1.56
N ALA A 325 25.51 16.16 2.41
CA ALA A 325 25.02 14.80 2.34
C ALA A 325 24.28 14.50 1.02
N CYS A 326 23.35 15.33 0.54
CA CYS A 326 22.59 15.01 -0.68
C CYS A 326 23.48 14.96 -1.94
N TYR A 327 24.44 15.89 -2.08
CA TYR A 327 25.42 15.84 -3.18
C TYR A 327 26.39 14.68 -3.04
N ALA A 328 26.88 14.39 -1.82
CA ALA A 328 27.69 13.21 -1.56
C ALA A 328 26.90 11.92 -1.84
N PHE A 329 25.59 11.89 -1.56
CA PHE A 329 24.69 10.77 -1.80
C PHE A 329 24.37 10.58 -3.28
N ALA A 330 24.13 11.66 -4.03
CA ALA A 330 23.98 11.58 -5.48
C ALA A 330 25.28 11.04 -6.11
N PHE A 331 26.44 11.55 -5.70
CA PHE A 331 27.73 11.07 -6.18
C PHE A 331 28.05 9.62 -5.76
N ASP A 332 27.75 9.21 -4.53
CA ASP A 332 27.94 7.83 -4.07
C ASP A 332 26.91 6.87 -4.65
N ALA A 333 25.67 7.31 -4.91
CA ALA A 333 24.64 6.55 -5.62
C ALA A 333 25.06 6.32 -7.08
N ILE A 334 25.58 7.35 -7.75
CA ILE A 334 26.17 7.25 -9.09
C ILE A 334 27.34 6.28 -9.06
N LYS A 335 28.31 6.44 -8.14
CA LYS A 335 29.45 5.52 -8.01
C LYS A 335 29.00 4.09 -7.74
N ALA A 336 28.01 3.87 -6.88
CA ALA A 336 27.46 2.56 -6.57
C ALA A 336 26.78 1.94 -7.79
N ALA A 337 25.96 2.72 -8.53
CA ALA A 337 25.29 2.29 -9.75
C ALA A 337 26.29 1.91 -10.86
N PHE A 338 27.33 2.71 -11.06
CA PHE A 338 28.40 2.40 -12.01
C PHE A 338 29.22 1.19 -11.54
N SER A 339 29.53 1.05 -10.24
CA SER A 339 30.30 -0.10 -9.73
C SER A 339 29.59 -1.44 -9.86
N ALA A 340 28.26 -1.45 -9.79
CA ALA A 340 27.44 -2.66 -9.98
C ALA A 340 27.38 -3.11 -11.45
N ILE A 341 27.52 -2.17 -12.40
CA ILE A 341 27.55 -2.46 -13.85
C ILE A 341 28.87 -3.13 -14.25
N PHE A 342 29.97 -2.88 -13.54
CA PHE A 342 31.30 -3.45 -13.83
C PHE A 342 31.66 -4.71 -13.03
N ARG A 343 30.70 -5.33 -12.32
CA ARG A 343 30.89 -6.61 -11.59
C ARG A 343 30.23 -7.80 -12.31
N ILE A 344 30.31 -7.86 -13.64
CA ILE A 344 29.95 -9.04 -14.45
C ILE A 344 31.22 -9.69 -14.98
#